data_AF-A0A1X6Y7M7-F1
#
_entry.id   AF-A0A1X6Y7M7-F1
#
_cell.length_a   1.000
_cell.length_b   1.000
_cell.length_c   1.000
_cell.angle_alpha   90.00
_cell.angle_beta   90.00
_cell.angle_gamma   90.00
#
_symmetry.space_group_name_H-M   'P 1'
#
loop_
_entity.id
_entity.type
_entity.pdbx_description
1 polymer ?
#
loop_
_entity_poly.entity_id
_entity_poly.type
_entity_poly.pdbx_seq_one_letter_code
_entity_poly.pdbx_strand_id
1 'polypeptide(L)'
;MKIALPHIRPGQVVGLLGGSFDPPHAGHVHISREALRRFGLDRVWWLVSPGNPLKAQGPAPLERRMEACREIVDHPRIAVTDVEAQLGTRYTAQTLRLLQDARPGVRFVWLMGADNLVQFDQWQDWHDIMNRVPVGVLARPGQRISARMSKAAKVYGFARLPTRDSRFLGQSRAPAWCFVNVPMIALSSTRLRRQGEWPHSRDGQAETYP
;
A
#
# COMPACT_ATOMS: atom_id res chain seq x y z
N MET A 1 -6.52 17.38 16.64
CA MET A 1 -5.23 17.30 15.91
C MET A 1 -5.51 17.55 14.43
N LYS A 2 -4.87 18.52 13.77
CA LYS A 2 -5.03 18.75 12.33
C LYS A 2 -4.07 17.80 11.58
N ILE A 3 -4.60 16.82 10.86
CA ILE A 3 -3.82 15.97 9.96
C ILE A 3 -3.85 16.54 8.53
N ALA A 4 -2.69 16.58 7.88
CA ALA A 4 -2.52 16.96 6.49
C ALA A 4 -2.71 15.73 5.60
N LEU A 5 -3.92 15.59 5.05
CA LEU A 5 -4.29 14.52 4.14
C LEU A 5 -4.36 15.01 2.69
N PRO A 6 -4.01 14.18 1.69
CA PRO A 6 -4.24 14.51 0.29
C PRO A 6 -5.71 14.87 0.01
N HIS A 7 -5.94 15.74 -0.98
CA HIS A 7 -7.28 16.17 -1.32
C HIS A 7 -8.16 14.99 -1.78
N ILE A 8 -9.34 14.86 -1.16
CA ILE A 8 -10.36 13.86 -1.48
C ILE A 8 -11.74 14.41 -1.16
N ARG A 9 -12.75 13.99 -1.93
CA ARG A 9 -14.15 14.34 -1.72
C ARG A 9 -14.94 13.13 -1.21
N PRO A 10 -16.00 13.33 -0.40
CA PRO A 10 -16.95 12.27 -0.06
C PRO A 10 -17.48 11.58 -1.33
N GLY A 11 -17.77 10.28 -1.23
CA GLY A 11 -18.21 9.43 -2.33
C GLY A 11 -17.07 8.81 -3.16
N GLN A 12 -15.85 9.32 -3.05
CA GLN A 12 -14.70 8.77 -3.78
C GLN A 12 -14.14 7.50 -3.13
N VAL A 13 -13.54 6.65 -3.96
CA VAL A 13 -12.84 5.42 -3.58
C VAL A 13 -11.33 5.61 -3.60
N VAL A 14 -10.66 5.35 -2.48
CA VAL A 14 -9.22 5.52 -2.30
C VAL A 14 -8.57 4.19 -1.98
N GLY A 15 -7.62 3.76 -2.82
CA GLY A 15 -6.72 2.67 -2.49
C GLY A 15 -5.59 3.15 -1.59
N LEU A 16 -5.35 2.46 -0.48
CA LEU A 16 -4.28 2.74 0.46
C LEU A 16 -3.16 1.72 0.27
N LEU A 17 -2.03 2.14 -0.27
CA LEU A 17 -0.85 1.31 -0.43
C LEU A 17 0.18 1.64 0.66
N GLY A 18 0.21 0.83 1.71
CA GLY A 18 1.21 0.95 2.77
C GLY A 18 2.54 0.29 2.41
N GLY A 19 3.64 0.92 2.82
CA GLY A 19 4.97 0.37 2.61
C GLY A 19 6.06 1.17 3.28
N SER A 20 7.25 0.58 3.43
CA SER A 20 8.43 1.34 3.84
C SER A 20 8.91 2.28 2.74
N PHE A 21 8.77 1.89 1.47
CA PHE A 21 9.27 2.65 0.30
C PHE A 21 10.74 3.02 0.47
N ASP A 22 11.60 2.01 0.64
CA ASP A 22 12.97 2.20 1.07
C ASP A 22 13.98 1.45 0.17
N PRO A 23 14.32 1.97 -1.02
CA PRO A 23 13.73 3.14 -1.67
C PRO A 23 12.43 2.81 -2.42
N PRO A 24 11.62 3.82 -2.78
CA PRO A 24 10.55 3.64 -3.74
C PRO A 24 11.12 3.36 -5.14
N HIS A 25 10.33 2.75 -6.03
CA HIS A 25 10.79 2.35 -7.36
C HIS A 25 9.62 2.21 -8.34
N ALA A 26 9.90 2.08 -9.64
CA ALA A 26 8.88 1.99 -10.69
C ALA A 26 7.86 0.85 -10.50
N GLY A 27 8.26 -0.25 -9.84
CA GLY A 27 7.32 -1.31 -9.43
C GLY A 27 6.17 -0.81 -8.54
N HIS A 28 6.40 0.12 -7.61
CA HIS A 28 5.35 0.71 -6.77
C HIS A 28 4.39 1.57 -7.59
N VAL A 29 4.92 2.35 -8.54
CA VAL A 29 4.12 3.15 -9.48
C VAL A 29 3.25 2.25 -10.36
N HIS A 30 3.83 1.17 -10.88
CA HIS A 30 3.12 0.21 -11.71
C HIS A 30 1.97 -0.47 -10.98
N ILE A 31 2.19 -1.01 -9.77
CA ILE A 31 1.10 -1.65 -9.01
C ILE A 31 0.00 -0.65 -8.65
N SER A 32 0.35 0.62 -8.43
CA SER A 32 -0.62 1.67 -8.14
C SER A 32 -1.50 1.99 -9.34
N ARG A 33 -0.90 2.05 -10.54
CA ARG A 33 -1.63 2.19 -11.82
C ARG A 33 -2.53 0.99 -12.09
N GLU A 34 -2.03 -0.22 -11.84
CA GLU A 34 -2.86 -1.43 -11.96
C GLU A 34 -4.02 -1.40 -10.96
N ALA A 35 -3.78 -1.05 -9.68
CA ALA A 35 -4.82 -0.97 -8.67
C ALA A 35 -5.92 0.04 -9.06
N LEU A 36 -5.53 1.23 -9.54
CA LEU A 36 -6.48 2.25 -10.04
C LEU A 36 -7.44 1.66 -11.09
N ARG A 37 -6.90 0.96 -12.10
CA ARG A 37 -7.69 0.40 -13.20
C ARG A 37 -8.49 -0.84 -12.78
N ARG A 38 -7.90 -1.72 -11.97
CA ARG A 38 -8.42 -3.05 -11.66
C ARG A 38 -9.46 -3.05 -10.55
N PHE A 39 -9.38 -2.12 -9.61
CA PHE A 39 -10.22 -2.11 -8.41
C PHE A 39 -11.27 -1.00 -8.36
N GLY A 40 -11.41 -0.23 -9.45
CA GLY A 40 -12.40 0.84 -9.54
C GLY A 40 -12.11 1.98 -8.56
N LEU A 41 -10.84 2.41 -8.48
CA LEU A 41 -10.40 3.43 -7.55
C LEU A 41 -10.34 4.81 -8.23
N ASP A 42 -10.77 5.85 -7.51
CA ASP A 42 -10.63 7.24 -7.94
C ASP A 42 -9.23 7.77 -7.66
N ARG A 43 -8.62 7.34 -6.54
CA ARG A 43 -7.28 7.73 -6.11
C ARG A 43 -6.52 6.55 -5.48
N VAL A 44 -5.21 6.67 -5.46
CA VAL A 44 -4.32 5.84 -4.64
C VAL A 44 -3.48 6.73 -3.75
N TRP A 45 -3.38 6.38 -2.47
CA TRP A 45 -2.47 7.02 -1.53
C TRP A 45 -1.36 6.05 -1.16
N TRP A 46 -0.12 6.51 -1.27
CA TRP A 46 1.04 5.83 -0.70
C TRP A 46 1.17 6.27 0.74
N LEU A 47 1.08 5.30 1.65
CA LEU A 47 1.22 5.50 3.08
C LEU A 47 2.64 5.11 3.45
N VAL A 48 3.52 6.11 3.53
CA VAL A 48 4.93 5.89 3.83
C VAL A 48 5.07 5.66 5.33
N SER A 49 5.39 4.42 5.69
CA SER A 49 5.42 3.99 7.09
C SER A 49 6.56 4.65 7.88
N PRO A 50 6.37 4.98 9.17
CA PRO A 50 7.44 5.42 10.07
C PRO A 50 8.41 4.28 10.45
N GLY A 51 8.27 3.08 9.88
CA GLY A 51 9.13 1.93 10.15
C GLY A 51 8.76 1.16 11.42
N ASN A 52 9.55 0.14 11.77
CA ASN A 52 9.42 -0.57 13.05
C ASN A 52 10.60 -0.15 13.96
N PRO A 53 10.34 0.48 15.13
CA PRO A 53 11.40 0.97 16.01
C PRO A 53 12.21 -0.16 16.67
N LEU A 54 11.70 -1.40 16.63
CA LEU A 54 12.37 -2.58 17.19
C LEU A 54 13.42 -3.19 16.23
N LYS A 55 13.55 -2.69 15.00
CA LYS A 55 14.59 -3.15 14.07
C LYS A 55 15.89 -2.39 14.35
N ALA A 56 16.99 -3.13 14.51
CA ALA A 56 18.33 -2.57 14.73
C ALA A 56 18.78 -1.61 13.62
N GLN A 57 18.34 -1.85 12.39
CA GLN A 57 18.48 -0.93 11.27
C GLN A 57 17.08 -0.61 10.72
N GLY A 58 16.64 0.63 10.96
CA GLY A 58 15.43 1.18 10.38
C GLY A 58 15.60 1.48 8.89
N PRO A 59 14.50 1.78 8.17
CA PRO A 59 14.61 2.32 6.82
C PRO A 59 15.31 3.68 6.83
N ALA A 60 15.67 4.22 5.67
CA ALA A 60 16.13 5.60 5.55
C ALA A 60 15.15 6.59 6.24
N PRO A 61 15.60 7.82 6.60
CA PRO A 61 14.73 8.82 7.22
C PRO A 61 13.41 9.01 6.48
N LEU A 62 12.32 9.25 7.22
CA LEU A 62 10.96 9.33 6.66
C LEU A 62 10.87 10.42 5.59
N GLU A 63 11.48 11.57 5.85
CA GLU A 63 11.52 12.73 4.96
C GLU A 63 12.18 12.38 3.62
N ARG A 64 13.36 11.74 3.65
CA ARG A 64 14.07 11.27 2.44
C ARG A 64 13.23 10.29 1.62
N ARG A 65 12.51 9.38 2.29
CA ARG A 65 11.61 8.43 1.60
C ARG A 65 10.38 9.12 1.03
N MET A 66 9.82 10.10 1.73
CA MET A 66 8.70 10.91 1.26
C MET A 66 9.07 11.72 0.01
N GLU A 67 10.26 12.32 -0.01
CA GLU A 67 10.82 13.03 -1.17
C GLU A 67 11.01 12.09 -2.35
N ALA A 68 11.73 10.98 -2.17
CA ALA A 68 11.94 9.99 -3.23
C ALA A 68 10.62 9.41 -3.77
N CYS A 69 9.60 9.24 -2.91
CA CYS A 69 8.26 8.84 -3.36
C CYS A 69 7.63 9.88 -4.27
N ARG A 70 7.69 11.17 -3.89
CA ARG A 70 7.11 12.27 -4.67
C ARG A 70 7.83 12.47 -6.00
N GLU A 71 9.13 12.22 -6.07
CA GLU A 71 9.91 12.32 -7.31
C GLU A 71 9.50 11.30 -8.37
N ILE A 72 9.19 10.06 -7.97
CA ILE A 72 8.84 9.01 -8.92
C ILE A 72 7.34 8.90 -9.21
N VAL A 73 6.49 9.52 -8.38
CA VAL A 73 5.04 9.53 -8.61
C VAL A 73 4.71 10.56 -9.68
N ASP A 74 4.38 10.05 -10.87
CA ASP A 74 4.15 10.84 -12.09
C ASP A 74 2.67 10.88 -12.50
N HIS A 75 1.74 10.50 -11.60
CA HIS A 75 0.34 10.33 -11.95
C HIS A 75 -0.59 11.12 -11.01
N PRO A 76 -1.51 11.97 -11.54
CA PRO A 76 -2.27 12.95 -10.75
C PRO A 76 -3.28 12.35 -9.74
N ARG A 77 -3.64 11.09 -9.92
CA ARG A 77 -4.51 10.34 -8.99
C ARG A 77 -3.73 9.56 -7.92
N ILE A 78 -2.40 9.65 -7.91
CA ILE A 78 -1.56 9.04 -6.89
C ILE A 78 -1.00 10.15 -6.01
N ALA A 79 -1.16 10.03 -4.69
CA ALA A 79 -0.62 10.98 -3.72
C ALA A 79 0.23 10.25 -2.68
N VAL A 80 1.21 10.94 -2.12
CA VAL A 80 2.11 10.42 -1.07
C VAL A 80 1.78 11.09 0.25
N THR A 81 1.66 10.31 1.32
CA THR A 81 1.35 10.81 2.66
C THR A 81 2.08 10.03 3.73
N ASP A 82 2.47 10.74 4.78
CA ASP A 82 3.05 10.29 6.04
C ASP A 82 1.98 10.21 7.15
N VAL A 83 0.70 10.03 6.79
CA VAL A 83 -0.42 10.06 7.73
C VAL A 83 -0.23 9.14 8.94
N GLU A 84 0.43 7.99 8.79
CA GLU A 84 0.73 7.08 9.89
C GLU A 84 1.62 7.75 10.95
N ALA A 85 2.63 8.52 10.52
CA ALA A 85 3.48 9.29 11.41
C ALA A 85 2.70 10.45 12.07
N GLN A 86 1.90 11.18 11.30
CA GLN A 86 1.06 12.26 11.83
C GLN A 86 0.05 11.77 12.88
N LEU A 87 -0.52 10.58 12.68
CA LEU A 87 -1.46 9.93 13.60
C LEU A 87 -0.78 9.20 14.77
N GLY A 88 0.55 9.07 14.74
CA GLY A 88 1.30 8.35 15.77
C GLY A 88 1.01 6.84 15.79
N THR A 89 0.62 6.24 14.66
CA THR A 89 0.30 4.81 14.58
C THR A 89 1.28 4.06 13.67
N ARG A 90 1.44 2.77 13.95
CA ARG A 90 2.23 1.81 13.13
C ARG A 90 1.41 0.60 12.72
N TYR A 91 0.14 0.56 13.12
CA TYR A 91 -0.74 -0.59 12.96
C TYR A 91 -1.83 -0.24 11.96
N THR A 92 -1.89 -0.98 10.85
CA THR A 92 -2.83 -0.71 9.76
C THR A 92 -4.29 -0.66 10.24
N ALA A 93 -4.71 -1.53 11.17
CA ALA A 93 -6.07 -1.50 11.72
C ALA A 93 -6.40 -0.14 12.40
N GLN A 94 -5.46 0.41 13.16
CA GLN A 94 -5.61 1.72 13.79
C GLN A 94 -5.58 2.84 12.76
N THR A 95 -4.66 2.80 11.79
CA THR A 95 -4.59 3.76 10.68
C THR A 95 -5.94 3.83 9.95
N LEU A 96 -6.53 2.68 9.62
CA LEU A 96 -7.80 2.60 8.90
C LEU A 96 -8.96 3.20 9.70
N ARG A 97 -9.03 2.92 11.00
CA ARG A 97 -10.06 3.49 11.88
C ARG A 97 -9.98 5.02 11.90
N LEU A 98 -8.79 5.55 12.17
CA LEU A 98 -8.55 6.99 12.25
C LEU A 98 -8.77 7.70 10.90
N LEU A 99 -8.42 7.05 9.78
CA LEU A 99 -8.67 7.58 8.44
C LEU A 99 -10.17 7.65 8.11
N GLN A 100 -10.94 6.63 8.49
CA GLN A 100 -12.40 6.61 8.30
C GLN A 100 -13.06 7.73 9.13
N ASP A 101 -12.62 7.93 10.36
CA ASP A 101 -13.12 9.00 11.24
C ASP A 101 -12.76 10.39 10.69
N ALA A 102 -11.55 10.55 10.13
CA ALA A 102 -11.10 11.83 9.59
C ALA A 102 -11.70 12.19 8.22
N ARG A 103 -12.16 11.20 7.45
CA ARG A 103 -12.72 11.37 6.10
C ARG A 103 -14.05 10.64 5.95
N PRO A 104 -15.11 11.07 6.68
CA PRO A 104 -16.42 10.45 6.56
C PRO A 104 -16.93 10.55 5.11
N GLY A 105 -17.55 9.47 4.65
CA GLY A 105 -18.08 9.36 3.28
C GLY A 105 -17.03 8.97 2.21
N VAL A 106 -15.74 8.88 2.54
CA VAL A 106 -14.73 8.29 1.65
C VAL A 106 -14.71 6.77 1.82
N ARG A 107 -14.59 6.05 0.71
CA ARG A 107 -14.46 4.58 0.71
C ARG A 107 -12.99 4.21 0.61
N PHE A 108 -12.46 3.50 1.60
CA PHE A 108 -11.08 3.04 1.57
C PHE A 108 -10.98 1.58 1.14
N VAL A 109 -9.94 1.26 0.36
CA VAL A 109 -9.55 -0.11 -0.01
C VAL A 109 -8.09 -0.29 0.41
N TRP A 110 -7.79 -1.32 1.19
CA TRP A 110 -6.40 -1.62 1.51
C TRP A 110 -5.72 -2.34 0.34
N LEU A 111 -4.55 -1.87 -0.10
CA LEU A 111 -3.78 -2.45 -1.18
C LEU A 111 -2.51 -3.10 -0.62
N MET A 112 -2.24 -4.33 -1.04
CA MET A 112 -1.02 -5.03 -0.65
C MET A 112 -0.50 -5.96 -1.77
N GLY A 113 0.78 -6.32 -1.67
CA GLY A 113 1.35 -7.39 -2.48
C GLY A 113 0.91 -8.78 -2.01
N ALA A 114 1.03 -9.77 -2.90
CA ALA A 114 0.74 -11.17 -2.57
C ALA A 114 1.69 -11.75 -1.51
N ASP A 115 2.91 -11.23 -1.43
CA ASP A 115 3.89 -11.52 -0.36
C ASP A 115 3.37 -11.08 1.02
N ASN A 116 2.79 -9.88 1.14
CA ASN A 116 2.17 -9.44 2.38
C ASN A 116 0.99 -10.34 2.79
N LEU A 117 0.18 -10.80 1.82
CA LEU A 117 -0.96 -11.68 2.10
C LEU A 117 -0.55 -13.01 2.78
N VAL A 118 0.66 -13.51 2.49
CA VAL A 118 1.18 -14.76 3.08
C VAL A 118 1.35 -14.62 4.60
N GLN A 119 1.72 -13.44 5.07
CA GLN A 119 2.05 -13.16 6.48
C GLN A 119 0.99 -12.27 7.16
N PHE A 120 -0.11 -12.01 6.47
CA PHE A 120 -1.08 -11.00 6.88
C PHE A 120 -1.78 -11.36 8.19
N ASP A 121 -1.90 -12.65 8.52
CA ASP A 121 -2.45 -13.13 9.79
C ASP A 121 -1.57 -12.82 11.01
N GLN A 122 -0.34 -12.35 10.80
CA GLN A 122 0.57 -11.88 11.84
C GLN A 122 0.42 -10.38 12.12
N TRP A 123 -0.37 -9.67 11.30
CA TRP A 123 -0.60 -8.24 11.51
C TRP A 123 -1.54 -8.05 12.71
N GLN A 124 -1.27 -7.02 13.50
CA GLN A 124 -2.14 -6.68 14.62
C GLN A 124 -3.55 -6.41 14.12
N ASP A 125 -4.52 -7.06 14.75
CA ASP A 125 -5.94 -6.94 14.45
C ASP A 125 -6.27 -7.16 12.96
N TRP A 126 -5.58 -8.10 12.29
CA TRP A 126 -5.77 -8.36 10.86
C TRP A 126 -7.22 -8.71 10.47
N HIS A 127 -7.99 -9.31 11.39
CA HIS A 127 -9.43 -9.51 11.23
C HIS A 127 -10.21 -8.18 11.17
N ASP A 128 -9.85 -7.19 12.00
CA ASP A 128 -10.45 -5.84 11.93
C ASP A 128 -10.19 -5.22 10.57
N ILE A 129 -8.97 -5.35 10.03
CA ILE A 129 -8.63 -4.85 8.68
C ILE A 129 -9.56 -5.47 7.63
N MET A 130 -9.67 -6.80 7.59
CA MET A 130 -10.52 -7.51 6.61
C MET A 130 -12.00 -7.15 6.74
N ASN A 131 -12.48 -6.93 7.97
CA ASN A 131 -13.89 -6.63 8.23
C ASN A 131 -14.21 -5.13 8.07
N ARG A 132 -13.19 -4.25 8.02
CA ARG A 132 -13.36 -2.79 7.97
C ARG A 132 -13.33 -2.22 6.55
N VAL A 133 -12.47 -2.76 5.69
CA VAL A 133 -12.29 -2.29 4.31
C VAL A 133 -12.16 -3.44 3.33
N PRO A 134 -12.55 -3.26 2.06
CA PRO A 134 -12.16 -4.18 1.01
C PRO A 134 -10.64 -4.25 0.86
N VAL A 135 -10.11 -5.42 0.47
CA VAL A 135 -8.67 -5.67 0.33
C VAL A 135 -8.31 -6.06 -1.11
N GLY A 136 -7.47 -5.27 -1.75
CA GLY A 136 -6.94 -5.52 -3.09
C GLY A 136 -5.53 -6.11 -3.03
N VAL A 137 -5.37 -7.36 -3.47
CA VAL A 137 -4.09 -8.07 -3.48
C VAL A 137 -3.55 -8.13 -4.89
N LEU A 138 -2.36 -7.54 -5.10
CA LEU A 138 -1.68 -7.52 -6.40
C LEU A 138 -0.51 -8.51 -6.39
N ALA A 139 -0.58 -9.51 -7.25
CA ALA A 139 0.39 -10.58 -7.32
C ALA A 139 1.30 -10.46 -8.54
N ARG A 140 2.62 -10.49 -8.29
CA ARG A 140 3.62 -10.66 -9.34
C ARG A 140 3.68 -12.14 -9.75
N PRO A 141 4.19 -12.46 -10.96
CA PRO A 141 4.37 -13.86 -11.37
C PRO A 141 5.18 -14.66 -10.35
N GLY A 142 4.78 -15.91 -10.07
CA GLY A 142 5.43 -16.79 -9.09
C GLY A 142 4.86 -16.73 -7.66
N GLN A 143 4.15 -15.66 -7.27
CA GLN A 143 3.63 -15.51 -5.88
C GLN A 143 2.21 -16.07 -5.69
N ARG A 144 1.67 -16.80 -6.66
CA ARG A 144 0.24 -17.13 -6.73
C ARG A 144 -0.19 -18.18 -5.71
N ILE A 145 0.59 -19.25 -5.57
CA ILE A 145 0.16 -20.43 -4.81
C ILE A 145 0.22 -20.14 -3.32
N SER A 146 1.37 -19.69 -2.82
CA SER A 146 1.56 -19.38 -1.39
C SER A 146 0.53 -18.36 -0.88
N ALA A 147 0.30 -17.27 -1.63
CA ALA A 147 -0.65 -16.24 -1.24
C ALA A 147 -2.10 -16.74 -1.21
N ARG A 148 -2.51 -17.60 -2.15
CA ARG A 148 -3.86 -18.21 -2.14
C ARG A 148 -4.05 -19.24 -1.04
N MET A 149 -2.96 -19.79 -0.51
CA MET A 149 -2.97 -20.78 0.57
C MET A 149 -2.74 -20.16 1.95
N SER A 150 -2.59 -18.84 2.03
CA SER A 150 -2.38 -18.14 3.30
C SER A 150 -3.56 -18.31 4.25
N LYS A 151 -3.31 -18.13 5.55
CA LYS A 151 -4.37 -18.24 6.57
C LYS A 151 -5.49 -17.24 6.29
N ALA A 152 -5.15 -15.99 5.97
CA ALA A 152 -6.13 -14.97 5.62
C ALA A 152 -6.98 -15.37 4.39
N ALA A 153 -6.35 -15.91 3.34
CA ALA A 153 -7.05 -16.35 2.14
C ALA A 153 -8.01 -17.53 2.40
N LYS A 154 -7.65 -18.43 3.31
CA LYS A 154 -8.50 -19.55 3.75
C LYS A 154 -9.68 -19.07 4.59
N VAL A 155 -9.40 -18.29 5.64
CA VAL A 155 -10.42 -17.78 6.58
C VAL A 155 -11.45 -16.92 5.87
N TYR A 156 -11.00 -16.01 4.98
CA TYR A 156 -11.89 -15.11 4.24
C TYR A 156 -12.20 -15.62 2.83
N GLY A 157 -12.05 -16.92 2.56
CA GLY A 157 -12.34 -17.49 1.24
C GLY A 157 -13.75 -17.19 0.74
N PHE A 158 -14.72 -17.14 1.66
CA PHE A 158 -16.13 -16.81 1.40
C PHE A 158 -16.35 -15.37 0.90
N ALA A 159 -15.44 -14.45 1.21
CA ALA A 159 -15.51 -13.03 0.86
C ALA A 159 -14.67 -12.68 -0.39
N ARG A 160 -14.12 -13.69 -1.08
CA ARG A 160 -13.25 -13.47 -2.23
C ARG A 160 -14.05 -13.18 -3.49
N LEU A 161 -13.80 -12.03 -4.10
CA LEU A 161 -14.33 -11.69 -5.41
C LEU A 161 -13.57 -12.45 -6.52
N PRO A 162 -14.28 -12.99 -7.53
CA PRO A 162 -13.65 -13.44 -8.76
C PRO A 162 -12.86 -12.31 -9.42
N THR A 163 -11.75 -12.65 -10.08
CA THR A 163 -10.89 -11.64 -10.74
C THR A 163 -11.63 -10.84 -11.82
N ARG A 164 -12.62 -11.43 -12.51
CA ARG A 164 -13.48 -10.72 -13.48
C ARG A 164 -14.30 -9.59 -12.85
N ASP A 165 -14.57 -9.69 -11.55
CA ASP A 165 -15.37 -8.74 -10.78
C ASP A 165 -14.50 -7.74 -10.00
N SER A 166 -13.17 -7.75 -10.24
CA SER A 166 -12.22 -6.93 -9.49
C SER A 166 -12.59 -5.44 -9.51
N ARG A 167 -13.15 -4.95 -10.62
CA ARG A 167 -13.55 -3.54 -10.80
C ARG A 167 -14.61 -3.07 -9.79
N PHE A 168 -15.33 -3.99 -9.17
CA PHE A 168 -16.36 -3.70 -8.16
C PHE A 168 -15.82 -3.69 -6.73
N LEU A 169 -14.54 -4.03 -6.52
CA LEU A 169 -13.94 -4.11 -5.19
C LEU A 169 -14.10 -2.80 -4.40
N GLY A 170 -13.82 -1.65 -5.05
CA GLY A 170 -13.97 -0.33 -4.42
C GLY A 170 -15.37 -0.02 -3.90
N GLN A 171 -16.40 -0.61 -4.50
CA GLN A 171 -17.80 -0.43 -4.12
C GLN A 171 -18.34 -1.56 -3.24
N SER A 172 -17.56 -2.61 -3.01
CA SER A 172 -17.96 -3.75 -2.19
C SER A 172 -18.00 -3.37 -0.70
N ARG A 173 -18.89 -4.01 0.06
CA ARG A 173 -18.90 -3.92 1.52
C ARG A 173 -17.90 -4.91 2.10
N ALA A 174 -17.17 -4.52 3.12
CA ALA A 174 -16.28 -5.42 3.84
C ALA A 174 -17.09 -6.45 4.66
N PRO A 175 -16.60 -7.69 4.84
CA PRO A 175 -15.38 -8.21 4.25
C PRO A 175 -15.53 -8.49 2.75
N ALA A 176 -14.56 -8.04 1.97
CA ALA A 176 -14.46 -8.29 0.54
C ALA A 176 -12.99 -8.22 0.14
N TRP A 177 -12.52 -9.16 -0.67
CA TRP A 177 -11.15 -9.07 -1.18
C TRP A 177 -11.01 -9.63 -2.58
N CYS A 178 -10.07 -9.10 -3.35
CA CYS A 178 -9.80 -9.58 -4.69
C CYS A 178 -8.30 -9.78 -4.89
N PHE A 179 -7.97 -10.84 -5.62
CA PHE A 179 -6.61 -11.18 -6.01
C PHE A 179 -6.47 -11.01 -7.51
N VAL A 180 -5.56 -10.13 -7.93
CA VAL A 180 -5.28 -9.86 -9.35
C VAL A 180 -3.81 -10.07 -9.66
N ASN A 181 -3.54 -10.58 -10.86
CA ASN A 181 -2.17 -10.70 -11.34
C ASN A 181 -1.78 -9.41 -12.06
N VAL A 182 -0.57 -8.93 -11.80
CA VAL A 182 0.01 -7.78 -12.49
C VAL A 182 1.21 -8.22 -13.34
N PRO A 183 1.46 -7.58 -14.50
CA PRO A 183 2.68 -7.79 -15.28
C PRO A 183 3.94 -7.60 -14.43
N MET A 184 5.02 -8.30 -14.80
CA MET A 184 6.27 -8.22 -14.05
C MET A 184 7.00 -6.91 -14.34
N ILE A 185 7.46 -6.24 -13.27
CA ILE A 185 8.58 -5.30 -13.33
C ILE A 185 9.69 -5.87 -12.45
N ALA A 186 10.85 -6.12 -13.03
CA ALA A 186 12.01 -6.70 -12.37
C ALA A 186 12.75 -5.68 -11.49
N LEU A 187 12.05 -5.09 -10.52
CA LEU A 187 12.61 -4.15 -9.53
C LEU A 187 12.09 -4.48 -8.13
N SER A 188 12.98 -4.43 -7.15
CA SER A 188 12.68 -4.55 -5.72
C SER A 188 13.56 -3.61 -4.91
N SER A 189 13.03 -3.05 -3.82
CA SER A 189 13.81 -2.17 -2.95
C SER A 189 15.05 -2.86 -2.38
N THR A 190 14.97 -4.16 -2.06
CA THR A 190 16.13 -4.94 -1.60
C THR A 190 17.24 -5.01 -2.65
N ARG A 191 16.91 -5.10 -3.94
CA ARG A 191 17.89 -5.07 -5.02
C ARG A 191 18.55 -3.69 -5.12
N LEU A 192 17.74 -2.62 -5.11
CA LEU A 192 18.23 -1.24 -5.21
C LEU A 192 19.14 -0.86 -4.03
N ARG A 193 18.78 -1.24 -2.80
CA ARG A 193 19.65 -1.04 -1.62
C ARG A 193 21.00 -1.74 -1.77
N ARG A 194 21.03 -2.97 -2.30
CA ARG A 194 22.28 -3.69 -2.56
C ARG A 194 23.15 -3.01 -3.63
N GLN A 195 22.56 -2.22 -4.51
CA GLN A 195 23.24 -1.47 -5.56
C GLN A 195 23.56 -0.02 -5.15
N GLY A 196 23.11 0.43 -3.97
CA GLY A 196 23.26 1.82 -3.52
C GLY A 196 22.40 2.82 -4.29
N GLU A 197 21.38 2.37 -5.03
CA GLU A 197 20.59 3.20 -5.93
C GLU A 197 19.40 3.86 -5.20
N TRP A 198 19.30 5.20 -5.27
CA TRP A 198 18.12 5.97 -4.88
C TRP A 198 17.56 6.71 -6.12
N PRO A 199 16.23 6.84 -6.24
CA PRO A 199 15.64 7.80 -7.18
C PRO A 199 16.22 9.20 -6.89
N HIS A 200 16.63 9.90 -7.97
CA HIS A 200 17.53 11.06 -7.94
C HIS A 200 17.17 12.17 -6.94
N SER A 201 18.02 12.36 -5.93
CA SER A 201 18.20 13.64 -5.25
C SER A 201 18.61 14.69 -6.30
N ARG A 202 17.97 15.86 -6.28
CA ARG A 202 18.17 16.94 -7.27
C ARG A 202 19.58 17.56 -7.32
N ASP A 203 20.53 17.11 -6.52
CA ASP A 203 21.92 17.49 -6.64
C ASP A 203 22.74 16.28 -7.08
N GLY A 204 23.49 16.43 -8.18
CA GLY A 204 24.23 15.40 -8.90
C GLY A 204 25.40 14.76 -8.12
N GLN A 205 25.14 14.29 -6.90
CA GLN A 205 26.01 13.38 -6.18
C GLN A 205 25.19 12.14 -5.84
N ALA A 206 25.61 11.00 -6.38
CA ALA A 206 25.15 9.71 -5.91
C ALA A 206 25.59 9.56 -4.45
N GLU A 207 24.74 9.95 -3.50
CA GLU A 207 24.98 9.67 -2.10
C GLU A 207 24.78 8.17 -1.86
N THR A 208 25.90 7.49 -1.63
CA THR A 208 25.94 6.10 -1.21
C THR A 208 25.17 5.89 0.09
N TYR A 209 24.42 4.79 0.15
CA TYR A 209 23.74 4.31 1.35
C TYR A 209 24.75 4.07 2.49
N PRO A 210 24.49 4.52 3.74
CA PRO A 210 25.32 4.17 4.89
C PRO A 210 25.20 2.69 5.28
#